data_AF-A0A2W6MUJ1-F1
#
_entry.id   AF-A0A2W6MUJ1-F1
#
_cell.length_a   1.000
_cell.length_b   1.000
_cell.length_c   1.000
_cell.angle_alpha   90.00
_cell.angle_beta   90.00
_cell.angle_gamma   90.00
#
_symmetry.space_group_name_H-M   'P 1'
#
loop_
_entity.id
_entity.type
_entity.pdbx_description
1 polymer ?
#
loop_
_entity_poly.entity_id
_entity_poly.type
_entity_poly.pdbx_seq_one_letter_code
_entity_poly.pdbx_strand_id
1 'polypeptide(L)' 'MKILFLSLLCLIFIGCSAKPIVKMQTKEVLIPIKCNLVLPKKPKEDGSFESHKNLSLYFLKVEQIAKDCTK' A
#
# COMPACT_ATOMS: atom_id res chain seq x y z
N MET A 1 60.77 3.37 -0.05
CA MET A 1 59.71 3.72 -1.04
C MET A 1 58.73 2.58 -1.31
N LYS A 2 59.17 1.33 -1.54
CA LYS A 2 58.30 0.19 -1.92
C LYS A 2 57.22 -0.19 -0.88
N ILE A 3 57.56 -0.12 0.41
CA ILE A 3 56.63 -0.42 1.52
C ILE A 3 55.55 0.67 1.70
N LEU A 4 55.93 1.93 1.48
CA LEU A 4 54.99 3.06 1.57
C LEU A 4 53.92 2.99 0.48
N PHE A 5 54.32 2.60 -0.73
CA PHE A 5 53.42 2.41 -1.85
C PHE A 5 52.43 1.25 -1.61
N LEU A 6 52.91 0.16 -1.01
CA LEU A 6 52.07 -0.99 -0.67
C LEU A 6 51.04 -0.65 0.43
N SER A 7 51.44 0.13 1.43
CA SER A 7 50.55 0.61 2.49
C SER A 7 49.46 1.54 1.94
N LEU A 8 49.83 2.45 1.05
CA LEU A 8 48.89 3.35 0.38
C LEU A 8 47.88 2.58 -0.48
N LEU A 9 48.34 1.51 -1.14
CA LEU A 9 47.46 0.65 -1.95
C LEU A 9 46.45 -0.11 -1.09
N CYS A 10 46.86 -0.66 0.06
CA CYS A 10 45.96 -1.33 1.00
C CYS A 10 44.85 -0.41 1.52
N LEU A 11 45.17 0.87 1.80
CA LEU A 11 44.19 1.85 2.28
C LEU A 11 43.06 2.12 1.28
N ILE A 12 43.34 2.05 -0.02
CA ILE A 12 42.36 2.26 -1.09
C ILE A 12 41.35 1.11 -1.16
N PHE A 13 41.76 -0.13 -0.84
CA PHE A 13 40.89 -1.31 -0.92
C PHE A 13 39.97 -1.49 0.30
N ILE A 14 40.27 -0.90 1.45
CA ILE A 14 39.44 -1.01 2.67
C ILE A 14 38.07 -0.34 2.48
N GLY A 15 37.98 0.73 1.68
CA GLY A 15 36.73 1.44 1.43
C GLY A 15 35.72 0.71 0.54
N CYS A 16 36.15 -0.28 -0.26
CA CYS A 16 35.29 -0.93 -1.26
C CYS A 16 34.55 -2.17 -0.72
N SER A 17 34.96 -2.70 0.45
CA SER A 17 34.30 -3.87 1.07
C SER A 17 33.20 -3.50 2.08
N ALA A 18 33.06 -2.22 2.41
CA ALA A 18 32.00 -1.74 3.29
C ALA A 18 30.67 -1.73 2.55
N LYS A 19 30.07 -2.91 2.38
CA LYS A 19 28.65 -3.01 2.01
C LYS A 19 27.88 -2.23 3.08
N PRO A 20 27.03 -1.26 2.72
CA PRO A 20 26.24 -0.56 3.71
C PRO A 20 25.44 -1.60 4.51
N ILE A 21 25.66 -1.64 5.83
CA ILE A 21 24.91 -2.47 6.80
C ILE A 21 23.47 -1.98 6.92
N VAL A 22 23.10 -0.95 6.16
CA VAL A 22 21.72 -0.53 5.94
C VAL A 22 21.04 -1.67 5.21
N LYS A 23 20.47 -2.60 6.00
CA LYS A 23 19.48 -3.56 5.57
C LYS A 23 18.54 -2.77 4.66
N MET A 24 18.55 -3.07 3.37
CA MET A 24 17.55 -2.51 2.46
C MET A 24 16.22 -3.00 3.00
N GLN A 25 15.58 -2.15 3.82
CA GLN A 25 14.25 -2.37 4.34
C GLN A 25 13.38 -2.43 3.10
N THR A 26 13.14 -3.65 2.63
CA THR A 26 12.27 -3.89 1.50
C THR A 26 10.91 -3.47 2.00
N LYS A 27 10.45 -2.30 1.56
CA LYS A 27 9.14 -1.81 1.95
C LYS A 27 8.14 -2.74 1.29
N GLU A 28 7.32 -3.39 2.10
CA GLU A 28 6.16 -4.10 1.60
C GLU A 28 5.27 -3.08 0.91
N VAL A 29 5.18 -3.18 -0.42
CA VAL A 29 4.25 -2.36 -1.21
C VAL A 29 2.94 -3.12 -1.21
N LEU A 30 1.97 -2.63 -0.44
CA LEU A 30 0.60 -3.13 -0.50
C LEU A 30 0.01 -2.70 -1.85
N ILE A 31 -0.05 -3.63 -2.79
CA ILE A 31 -0.68 -3.39 -4.09
C ILE A 31 -2.19 -3.48 -3.86
N PRO A 32 -2.96 -2.42 -4.14
CA PRO A 32 -4.41 -2.49 -4.00
C PRO A 32 -4.96 -3.52 -4.99
N ILE A 33 -5.53 -4.61 -4.47
CA ILE A 33 -6.26 -5.55 -5.29
C ILE A 33 -7.51 -4.87 -5.85
N LYS A 34 -7.74 -5.00 -7.15
CA LYS A 34 -8.99 -4.52 -7.75
C LYS A 34 -10.12 -5.40 -7.26
N CYS A 35 -11.02 -4.79 -6.52
CA CYS A 35 -12.24 -5.44 -6.09
C CYS A 35 -13.33 -5.18 -7.13
N ASN A 36 -13.83 -6.25 -7.74
CA ASN A 36 -14.92 -6.17 -8.72
C ASN A 36 -16.25 -5.94 -8.00
N LEU A 37 -16.43 -4.70 -7.53
CA LEU A 37 -17.58 -4.24 -6.78
C LEU A 37 -18.75 -4.00 -7.73
N VAL A 38 -19.81 -4.81 -7.59
CA VAL A 38 -21.08 -4.55 -8.27
C VAL A 38 -22.01 -3.87 -7.27
N LEU A 39 -22.21 -2.56 -7.43
CA LEU A 39 -23.15 -1.82 -6.60
C LEU A 39 -24.60 -2.07 -7.06
N PRO A 40 -25.55 -2.28 -6.13
CA PRO A 40 -26.96 -2.33 -6.49
C PRO A 40 -27.41 -0.97 -7.06
N LYS A 41 -28.53 -0.96 -7.80
CA LYS A 41 -29.09 0.29 -8.31
C LYS A 41 -29.60 1.15 -7.15
N LYS A 42 -29.21 2.42 -7.11
CA LYS A 42 -29.69 3.37 -6.12
C LYS A 42 -31.21 3.56 -6.25
N PRO A 43 -31.98 3.43 -5.15
CA PRO A 43 -33.41 3.70 -5.18
C PRO A 43 -33.69 5.19 -5.45
N LYS A 44 -34.85 5.49 -6.06
CA LYS A 44 -35.29 6.86 -6.31
C LYS A 44 -35.75 7.49 -5.00
N GLU A 45 -35.34 8.74 -4.78
CA GLU A 45 -35.79 9.53 -3.64
C GLU A 45 -36.96 10.41 -4.07
N ASP A 46 -38.10 10.32 -3.37
CA ASP A 46 -39.32 11.08 -3.66
C ASP A 46 -39.83 11.92 -2.48
N GLY A 47 -39.09 11.94 -1.36
CA GLY A 47 -39.42 12.71 -0.17
C GLY A 47 -40.41 12.01 0.77
N SER A 48 -40.84 10.79 0.44
CA SER A 48 -41.64 9.98 1.36
C SER A 48 -40.76 9.35 2.45
N PHE A 49 -41.37 9.01 3.58
CA PHE A 49 -40.66 8.27 4.62
C PHE A 49 -40.14 6.91 4.10
N GLU A 50 -40.89 6.27 3.21
CA GLU A 50 -40.51 4.98 2.65
C GLU A 50 -39.31 5.09 1.69
N SER A 51 -39.24 6.13 0.86
CA SER A 51 -38.06 6.37 0.01
C SER A 51 -36.81 6.62 0.87
N HIS A 52 -36.92 7.44 1.92
CA HIS A 52 -35.83 7.69 2.86
C HIS A 52 -35.36 6.41 3.58
N LYS A 53 -36.29 5.56 4.00
CA LYS A 53 -35.98 4.26 4.60
C LYS A 53 -35.24 3.35 3.62
N ASN A 54 -35.74 3.24 2.38
CA ASN A 54 -35.12 2.42 1.34
C ASN A 54 -33.73 2.93 0.95
N LEU A 55 -33.54 4.26 0.90
CA LEU A 55 -32.25 4.89 0.67
C LEU A 55 -31.26 4.61 1.80
N SER A 56 -31.72 4.62 3.05
CA SER A 56 -30.90 4.29 4.22
C SER A 56 -30.41 2.85 4.19
N LEU A 57 -31.31 1.90 3.87
CA LEU A 57 -30.95 0.48 3.69
C LEU A 57 -29.98 0.26 2.53
N TYR A 58 -30.16 1.01 1.43
CA TYR A 58 -29.22 0.99 0.31
C TYR A 58 -27.80 1.37 0.76
N PHE A 59 -27.64 2.45 1.52
CA PHE A 59 -26.32 2.88 1.99
C PHE A 59 -25.67 1.88 2.95
N LEU A 60 -26.45 1.28 3.86
CA LEU A 60 -25.95 0.20 4.72
C LEU A 60 -25.41 -0.98 3.90
N LYS A 61 -26.10 -1.36 2.83
CA LYS A 61 -25.65 -2.44 1.94
C LYS A 61 -24.38 -2.09 1.19
N VAL A 62 -24.26 -0.85 0.70
CA VAL A 62 -23.03 -0.37 0.04
C VAL A 62 -21.84 -0.37 1.00
N GLU A 63 -22.05 0.08 2.24
CA GLU A 63 -21.00 0.06 3.27
C GLU A 63 -20.52 -1.36 3.57
N GLN A 64 -21.45 -2.31 3.66
CA GLN A 64 -21.11 -3.71 3.87
C GLN A 64 -20.31 -4.30 2.69
N ILE A 65 -20.73 -4.02 1.46
CA ILE A 65 -20.00 -4.43 0.25
C ILE A 65 -18.57 -3.86 0.25
N ALA A 66 -18.40 -2.60 0.65
CA ALA A 66 -17.08 -1.98 0.77
C ALA A 66 -16.23 -2.64 1.88
N LYS A 67 -16.84 -3.00 3.01
CA LYS A 67 -16.14 -3.72 4.09
C LYS A 67 -15.68 -5.10 3.67
N ASP A 68 -16.56 -5.87 3.02
CA ASP A 68 -16.26 -7.23 2.54
C ASP A 68 -15.12 -7.22 1.51
N CYS A 69 -14.99 -6.13 0.77
CA CYS A 69 -13.94 -5.91 -0.21
C CYS A 69 -12.56 -5.58 0.38
N THR A 70 -12.54 -5.05 1.61
CA THR A 70 -11.31 -4.68 2.34
C THR A 70 -10.85 -5.72 3.35
N LYS A 71 -11.61 -6.81 3.54
CA LYS A 71 -11.22 -7.98 4.33
C LYS A 71 -10.32 -8.90 3.52
#